data_AF-A0A930RT98-F1
#
_entry.id   AF-A0A930RT98-F1
#
_cell.length_a   1.000
_cell.length_b   1.000
_cell.length_c   1.000
_cell.angle_alpha   90.00
_cell.angle_beta   90.00
_cell.angle_gamma   90.00
#
_symmetry.space_group_name_H-M   'P 1'
#
loop_
_entity.id
_entity.type
_entity.pdbx_description
1 polymer ?
#
loop_
_entity_poly.entity_id
_entity_poly.type
_entity_poly.pdbx_seq_one_letter_code
_entity_poly.pdbx_strand_id
1 'polypeptide(L)' 'MKADDFARLVQYFETNLQLGDVVFLAGNAGNGMDHSAYTTIAKLCDDKGVKLVLDTTKDLLTKCLPYHPFIIKPNHHE' A
#
# COMPACT_ATOMS: atom_id res chain seq x y z
N MET A 1 -12.99 7.33 1.84
CA MET A 1 -13.39 6.27 0.90
C MET A 1 -14.49 5.45 1.54
N LYS A 2 -15.57 5.12 0.82
CA LYS A 2 -16.58 4.18 1.33
C LYS A 2 -16.00 2.76 1.25
N ALA A 3 -16.41 1.86 2.15
CA ALA A 3 -15.89 0.49 2.18
C ALA A 3 -16.00 -0.22 0.82
N ASP A 4 -17.10 -0.02 0.11
CA ASP A 4 -17.35 -0.59 -1.22
C ASP A 4 -16.33 -0.12 -2.28
N ASP A 5 -15.88 1.13 -2.20
CA ASP A 5 -14.90 1.67 -3.16
C ASP A 5 -13.53 1.04 -2.93
N PHE A 6 -13.16 0.78 -1.67
CA PHE A 6 -11.92 0.09 -1.33
C PHE A 6 -11.93 -1.36 -1.81
N ALA A 7 -13.03 -2.07 -1.58
CA ALA A 7 -13.18 -3.45 -2.04
C ALA A 7 -13.04 -3.55 -3.57
N ARG A 8 -13.61 -2.60 -4.32
CA ARG A 8 -13.44 -2.52 -5.78
C ARG A 8 -11.99 -2.28 -6.19
N LEU A 9 -11.27 -1.41 -5.49
CA LEU A 9 -9.86 -1.16 -5.74
C LEU A 9 -9.02 -2.44 -5.53
N VAL A 10 -9.24 -3.14 -4.42
CA VAL A 10 -8.54 -4.40 -4.11
C VAL A 10 -8.83 -5.44 -5.19
N GLN A 11 -10.10 -5.64 -5.56
CA GLN A 11 -10.47 -6.56 -6.64
C GLN A 11 -9.80 -6.20 -7.98
N TYR A 12 -9.72 -4.90 -8.30
CA TYR A 12 -9.05 -4.43 -9.50
C TYR A 12 -7.55 -4.77 -9.46
N PHE A 13 -6.88 -4.57 -8.32
CA PHE A 13 -5.47 -4.93 -8.14
C PHE A 13 -5.23 -6.44 -8.23
N GLU A 14 -6.08 -7.26 -7.60
CA GLU A 14 -6.01 -8.72 -7.66
C GLU A 14 -6.10 -9.21 -9.12
N THR A 15 -7.01 -8.63 -9.89
CA THR A 15 -7.29 -9.06 -11.26
C THR A 15 -6.24 -8.58 -12.26
N ASN A 16 -5.74 -7.35 -12.10
CA ASN A 16 -5.00 -6.66 -13.17
C ASN A 16 -3.50 -6.50 -12.91
N LEU A 17 -3.03 -6.49 -11.65
CA LEU A 17 -1.59 -6.30 -11.39
C LEU A 17 -0.80 -7.55 -11.76
N GLN A 18 0.35 -7.31 -12.39
CA GLN A 18 1.28 -8.33 -12.89
C GLN A 18 2.70 -8.10 -12.37
N LEU A 19 3.52 -9.15 -12.47
CA LEU A 19 4.93 -9.08 -12.11
C LEU A 19 5.62 -7.97 -12.91
N GLY A 20 6.30 -7.06 -12.21
CA GLY A 20 7.00 -5.92 -12.81
C GLY A 20 6.25 -4.60 -12.73
N ASP A 21 4.95 -4.62 -12.42
CA ASP A 21 4.19 -3.41 -12.12
C ASP A 21 4.71 -2.73 -10.84
N VAL A 22 4.39 -1.45 -10.72
CA VAL A 22 4.71 -0.63 -9.56
C VAL A 22 3.43 -0.01 -9.01
N VAL A 23 3.18 -0.24 -7.72
CA VAL A 23 2.11 0.44 -6.97
C VAL A 23 2.77 1.47 -6.06
N PHE A 24 2.36 2.73 -6.20
CA PHE A 24 2.83 3.81 -5.34
C PHE A 24 1.71 4.24 -4.39
N LEU A 25 1.91 4.02 -3.09
CA LEU A 25 1.02 4.53 -2.04
C LEU A 25 1.66 5.75 -1.40
N ALA A 26 1.06 6.92 -1.66
CA ALA A 26 1.49 8.20 -1.12
C ALA A 26 0.34 8.88 -0.36
N GLY A 27 0.67 9.51 0.77
CA GLY A 27 -0.26 10.32 1.56
C GLY A 27 -0.47 9.82 2.99
N ASN A 28 -1.23 10.58 3.76
CA ASN A 28 -1.64 10.21 5.11
C ASN A 28 -2.93 9.34 5.07
N ALA A 29 -3.19 8.60 6.15
CA ALA A 29 -4.47 7.94 6.36
C ALA A 29 -5.59 8.99 6.44
N GLY A 30 -6.21 9.32 5.31
CA GLY A 30 -7.45 10.10 5.27
C GLY A 30 -8.66 9.28 5.72
N ASN A 31 -9.83 9.90 5.79
CA ASN A 31 -11.11 9.25 6.14
C ASN A 31 -11.43 8.07 5.19
N GLY A 32 -10.92 6.88 5.49
CA GLY A 32 -11.20 5.62 4.78
C GLY A 32 -10.00 4.87 4.16
N MET A 33 -8.75 5.32 4.37
CA MET A 33 -7.54 4.51 4.11
C MET A 33 -6.79 4.38 5.44
N ASP A 34 -7.31 3.54 6.33
CA ASP A 34 -6.70 3.28 7.62
C ASP A 34 -5.47 2.36 7.50
N HIS A 35 -4.87 1.99 8.62
CA HIS A 35 -3.75 1.06 8.64
C HIS A 35 -4.05 -0.28 7.94
N SER A 36 -5.27 -0.78 8.10
CA SER A 36 -5.70 -2.04 7.49
C SER A 36 -5.66 -1.94 5.97
N ALA A 37 -6.14 -0.83 5.41
CA ALA A 37 -6.12 -0.60 3.97
C ALA A 37 -4.70 -0.60 3.38
N TYR A 38 -3.76 0.11 4.03
CA TYR A 38 -2.36 0.13 3.60
C TYR A 38 -1.71 -1.25 3.69
N THR A 39 -1.90 -1.97 4.80
CA THR A 39 -1.34 -3.32 4.95
C THR A 39 -1.96 -4.32 3.98
N THR A 40 -3.24 -4.16 3.63
CA THR A 40 -3.93 -5.01 2.65
C THR A 40 -3.31 -4.85 1.27
N ILE A 41 -3.13 -3.61 0.80
CA ILE A 41 -2.49 -3.37 -0.50
C ILE A 41 -1.02 -3.83 -0.48
N ALA A 42 -0.30 -3.57 0.62
CA ALA A 42 1.10 -3.95 0.74
C ALA A 42 1.29 -5.46 0.65
N LYS A 43 0.48 -6.23 1.40
CA LYS A 43 0.45 -7.69 1.33
C LYS A 43 0.12 -8.19 -0.08
N LEU A 44 -0.91 -7.62 -0.72
CA LEU A 44 -1.29 -8.00 -2.08
C LEU A 44 -0.14 -7.80 -3.07
N CYS A 45 0.60 -6.71 -2.94
CA CYS A 45 1.76 -6.44 -3.79
C CYS A 45 2.87 -7.48 -3.58
N ASP A 46 3.18 -7.79 -2.32
CA ASP A 46 4.19 -8.80 -1.95
C ASP A 46 3.81 -10.19 -2.47
N ASP A 47 2.56 -10.62 -2.24
CA ASP A 47 2.03 -11.92 -2.71
C ASP A 47 2.08 -12.05 -4.24
N LYS A 48 1.97 -10.94 -4.98
CA LYS A 48 2.05 -10.90 -6.46
C LYS A 48 3.44 -10.61 -7.02
N GLY A 49 4.43 -10.29 -6.18
CA GLY A 49 5.74 -9.82 -6.64
C GLY A 49 5.71 -8.45 -7.33
N VAL A 50 4.69 -7.64 -7.06
CA VAL A 50 4.55 -6.26 -7.55
C VAL A 50 5.41 -5.34 -6.68
N LYS A 51 6.09 -4.38 -7.30
CA LYS A 51 6.94 -3.44 -6.55
C LYS A 51 6.08 -2.41 -5.85
N LEU A 52 6.17 -2.35 -4.52
CA LEU A 52 5.49 -1.34 -3.71
C LEU A 52 6.42 -0.18 -3.39
N VAL A 53 5.98 1.06 -3.67
CA VAL A 53 6.63 2.28 -3.22
C VAL A 53 5.76 2.95 -2.17
N LEU A 54 6.35 3.40 -1.06
CA LEU A 54 5.63 3.98 0.06
C LEU A 54 6.14 5.38 0.42
N ASP A 55 5.21 6.33 0.47
CA ASP A 55 5.38 7.67 1.04
C ASP A 55 4.22 7.99 2.00
N THR A 56 4.40 7.64 3.26
CA THR A 56 3.34 7.78 4.27
C THR A 56 3.95 7.95 5.66
N THR A 57 3.11 8.19 6.67
CA THR A 57 3.55 8.40 8.05
C THR A 57 4.36 7.22 8.59
N LYS A 58 5.26 7.48 9.54
CA LYS A 58 6.11 6.46 10.16
C LYS A 58 5.38 5.22 10.64
N ASP A 59 4.22 5.38 11.27
CA ASP A 59 3.46 4.25 11.81
C ASP A 59 2.92 3.36 10.67
N LEU A 60 2.39 3.94 9.60
CA LEU A 60 1.95 3.19 8.41
C LEU A 60 3.12 2.53 7.69
N LEU A 61 4.21 3.28 7.50
CA LEU A 61 5.43 2.77 6.89
C LEU A 61 5.93 1.54 7.65
N THR A 62 6.06 1.64 8.98
CA THR A 62 6.54 0.55 9.85
C THR A 62 5.66 -0.69 9.73
N LYS A 63 4.32 -0.51 9.69
CA LYS A 63 3.36 -1.62 9.51
C LYS A 63 3.45 -2.28 8.14
N CYS A 64 3.93 -1.57 7.12
CA CYS A 64 4.09 -2.12 5.79
C CYS A 64 5.48 -2.75 5.52
N LEU A 65 6.48 -2.52 6.39
CA LEU A 65 7.82 -3.11 6.24
C LEU A 65 7.84 -4.65 6.10
N PRO A 66 6.98 -5.43 6.80
CA PRO A 66 6.95 -6.89 6.63
C PRO A 66 6.57 -7.36 5.22
N TYR A 67 6.04 -6.48 4.36
CA TYR A 67 5.62 -6.78 2.99
C TYR A 67 6.62 -6.24 1.95
N HIS A 68 7.89 -6.14 2.34
CA HIS A 68 9.05 -5.89 1.46
C HIS A 68 8.84 -4.75 0.44
N PRO A 69 8.48 -3.53 0.86
CA PRO A 69 8.36 -2.41 -0.07
C PRO A 69 9.67 -2.22 -0.84
N PHE A 70 9.54 -2.02 -2.15
CA PHE A 70 10.66 -1.81 -3.06
C PHE A 70 11.40 -0.50 -2.75
N ILE A 71 10.65 0.57 -2.46
CA ILE A 71 11.20 1.86 -2.02
C ILE A 71 10.33 2.40 -0.89
N ILE A 72 10.99 2.90 0.15
CA ILE A 72 10.37 3.73 1.19
C ILE A 72 10.99 5.12 1.14
N LYS A 73 10.21 6.17 1.41
CA LYS A 73 10.74 7.51 1.69
C LYS A 73 10.65 7.82 3.19
N PRO A 74 11.62 7.39 4.02
CA PRO A 74 11.66 7.72 5.44
C PRO A 74 12.15 9.18 5.58
N ASN A 75 11.25 10.15 5.73
CA ASN A 75 11.72 11.51 6.02
C ASN A 75 12.29 11.57 7.44
N HIS A 76 13.36 12.36 7.65
CA HIS A 76 14.09 12.50 8.92
C HIS A 76 13.25 13.05 10.10
N HIS A 77 12.05 13.56 9.81
CA HIS A 77 11.11 14.16 10.76
C HIS A 77 9.81 13.34 10.95
N GLU A 78 9.69 12.18 10.32
CA GLU A 78 8.58 11.24 10.55
C GLU A 78 8.77 10.39 11.81
#